data_AF-A0A452FZ26-F1
#
_entry.id   AF-A0A452FZ26-F1
#
_cell.length_a   1.000
_cell.length_b   1.000
_cell.length_c   1.000
_cell.angle_alpha   90.00
_cell.angle_beta   90.00
_cell.angle_gamma   90.00
#
_symmetry.space_group_name_H-M   'P 1'
#
loop_
_entity.id
_entity.type
_entity.pdbx_description
1 polymer ?
#
loop_
_entity_poly.entity_id
_entity_poly.type
_entity_poly.pdbx_seq_one_letter_code
_entity_poly.pdbx_strand_id
1 'polypeptide(L)'
;MARCQGKDKRKRRVIVKLCFTTDKLTFGKGTRLIVEPKSQSAASPSVFVMKNGTNVACLVKEFYPKDVTISLQSSKKIIEYEPAIVVSPEGKYSAVKLGQYSDPDSVTCSVEHNKKTWHSSDFEPKKDISETTPKPTESQNTTEIQVSATCYEPQVQPGKVNMMSLSVLGLRMLFAKSVAVNFLFTAKLFFF
;
A
#
# COMPACT_ATOMS: atom_id res chain seq x y z
N MET A 1 -47.32 -21.70 23.66
CA MET A 1 -46.89 -23.08 23.34
C MET A 1 -47.91 -23.72 22.42
N ALA A 2 -47.59 -23.91 21.14
CA ALA A 2 -48.49 -24.58 20.19
C ALA A 2 -48.26 -26.10 20.24
N ARG A 3 -49.34 -26.88 20.39
CA ARG A 3 -49.31 -28.35 20.49
C ARG A 3 -49.59 -28.94 19.10
N CYS A 4 -48.55 -29.36 18.39
CA CYS A 4 -48.72 -30.02 17.09
C CYS A 4 -48.95 -31.52 17.29
N GLN A 5 -50.08 -32.06 16.81
CA GLN A 5 -50.32 -33.51 16.77
C GLN A 5 -49.84 -34.11 15.44
N GLY A 6 -48.80 -34.93 15.49
CA GLY A 6 -48.49 -35.87 14.42
C GLY A 6 -49.21 -37.19 14.68
N LYS A 7 -50.14 -37.59 13.80
CA LYS A 7 -50.75 -38.93 13.88
C LYS A 7 -49.78 -39.97 13.33
N ASP A 8 -49.09 -40.68 14.22
CA ASP A 8 -48.46 -41.95 13.88
C ASP A 8 -49.55 -43.03 13.79
N LYS A 9 -49.85 -43.49 12.56
CA LYS A 9 -50.92 -44.47 12.29
C LYS A 9 -50.60 -45.88 12.77
N ARG A 10 -49.50 -46.13 13.49
CA ARG A 10 -49.08 -47.50 13.82
C ARG A 10 -48.55 -47.74 15.23
N LYS A 11 -49.09 -47.06 16.26
CA LYS A 11 -49.16 -47.55 17.67
C LYS A 11 -49.83 -46.50 18.56
N ARG A 12 -50.65 -46.95 19.52
CA ARG A 12 -51.28 -46.09 20.56
C ARG A 12 -50.26 -45.52 21.56
N ARG A 13 -49.31 -44.69 21.10
CA ARG A 13 -48.49 -43.82 21.96
C ARG A 13 -48.58 -42.40 21.42
N VAL A 14 -49.15 -41.50 22.20
CA VAL A 14 -49.20 -40.07 21.89
C VAL A 14 -47.83 -39.49 22.25
N ILE A 15 -46.94 -39.36 21.27
CA ILE A 15 -45.69 -38.62 21.43
C ILE A 15 -46.02 -37.14 21.28
N VAL A 16 -45.98 -36.38 22.38
CA VAL A 16 -46.12 -34.92 22.35
C VAL A 16 -44.78 -34.32 21.95
N LYS A 17 -44.64 -33.91 20.69
CA LYS A 17 -43.44 -33.22 20.20
C LYS A 17 -43.58 -31.72 20.48
N LEU A 18 -42.74 -31.18 21.36
CA LEU A 18 -42.63 -29.74 21.60
C LEU A 18 -41.91 -29.10 20.39
N CYS A 19 -42.67 -28.42 19.54
CA CYS A 19 -42.11 -27.59 18.48
C CYS A 19 -41.95 -26.17 19.03
N PHE A 20 -40.71 -25.68 19.12
CA PHE A 20 -40.44 -24.27 19.33
C PHE A 20 -40.59 -23.56 17.98
N THR A 21 -41.57 -22.66 17.87
CA THR A 21 -41.64 -21.70 16.78
C THR A 21 -40.60 -20.62 17.05
N THR A 22 -39.44 -20.72 16.42
CA THR A 22 -38.52 -19.58 16.35
C THR A 22 -39.10 -18.60 15.33
N ASP A 23 -39.43 -17.39 15.76
CA ASP A 23 -39.85 -16.35 14.82
C ASP A 23 -38.75 -16.11 13.79
N LYS A 24 -39.14 -16.03 12.52
CA LYS A 24 -38.20 -15.82 11.42
C LYS A 24 -37.59 -14.43 11.56
N LEU A 25 -36.27 -14.35 11.78
CA LEU A 25 -35.54 -13.09 11.73
C LEU A 25 -35.59 -12.52 10.30
N THR A 26 -36.22 -11.36 10.13
CA THR A 26 -36.27 -10.62 8.86
C THR A 26 -35.33 -9.43 8.92
N PHE A 27 -34.26 -9.47 8.13
CA PHE A 27 -33.35 -8.33 7.98
C PHE A 27 -33.90 -7.34 6.94
N GLY A 28 -33.70 -6.04 7.20
CA GLY A 28 -34.09 -4.94 6.30
C GLY A 28 -33.10 -4.74 5.13
N LYS A 29 -33.30 -3.67 4.36
CA LYS A 29 -32.48 -3.33 3.17
C LYS A 29 -31.05 -2.87 3.48
N GLY A 30 -30.73 -2.57 4.73
CA GLY A 30 -29.45 -2.00 5.15
C GLY A 30 -29.35 -0.49 4.91
N THR A 31 -28.36 0.14 5.54
CA THR A 31 -28.09 1.58 5.46
C THR A 31 -26.70 1.81 4.88
N ARG A 32 -26.59 2.60 3.81
CA ARG A 32 -25.31 3.03 3.24
C ARG A 32 -24.86 4.31 3.93
N LEU A 33 -23.74 4.25 4.64
CA LEU A 33 -23.07 5.40 5.22
C LEU A 33 -21.82 5.72 4.39
N ILE A 34 -21.71 6.97 3.92
CA ILE A 34 -20.51 7.49 3.25
C ILE A 34 -19.97 8.60 4.14
N VAL A 35 -18.74 8.45 4.62
CA VAL A 35 -18.09 9.43 5.49
C VAL A 35 -17.24 10.36 4.64
N GLU A 36 -17.42 11.66 4.81
CA GLU A 36 -16.57 12.67 4.18
C GLU A 36 -15.52 13.19 5.16
N PRO A 37 -14.36 13.67 4.66
CA PRO A 37 -13.32 14.25 5.52
C PRO A 37 -13.80 15.51 6.22
N LYS A 38 -13.16 15.83 7.35
CA LYS A 38 -13.41 17.07 8.09
C LYS A 38 -13.02 18.28 7.22
N SER A 39 -13.73 19.39 7.41
CA SER A 39 -13.37 20.66 6.77
C SER A 39 -11.95 21.10 7.17
N GLN A 40 -11.14 21.42 6.17
CA GLN A 40 -9.73 21.79 6.31
C GLN A 40 -9.34 22.88 5.29
N SER A 41 -8.12 23.38 5.38
CA SER A 41 -7.60 24.35 4.41
C SER A 41 -7.44 23.72 3.03
N ALA A 42 -7.53 24.55 1.99
CA ALA A 42 -7.31 24.12 0.62
C ALA A 42 -5.90 23.52 0.47
N ALA A 43 -5.82 22.33 -0.13
CA ALA A 43 -4.58 21.62 -0.39
C ALA A 43 -4.42 21.41 -1.90
N SER A 44 -3.26 21.80 -2.41
CA SER A 44 -2.90 21.65 -3.82
C SER A 44 -2.57 20.19 -4.15
N PRO A 45 -3.04 19.65 -5.29
CA PRO A 45 -2.72 18.29 -5.70
C PRO A 45 -1.26 18.10 -6.08
N SER A 46 -0.75 16.88 -5.91
CA SER A 46 0.45 16.39 -6.61
C SER A 46 0.03 15.45 -7.74
N VAL A 47 0.54 15.67 -8.95
CA VAL A 47 0.09 14.99 -10.17
C VAL A 47 1.18 14.10 -10.72
N PHE A 48 0.85 12.83 -10.98
CA PHE A 48 1.78 11.84 -11.51
C PHE A 48 1.13 11.04 -12.64
N VAL A 49 1.91 10.72 -13.68
CA VAL A 49 1.47 9.89 -14.80
C VAL A 49 2.17 8.54 -14.72
N MET A 50 1.39 7.48 -14.89
CA MET A 50 1.87 6.10 -14.93
C MET A 50 1.45 5.49 -16.26
N LYS A 51 2.37 4.78 -16.92
CA LYS A 51 2.16 4.19 -18.26
C LYS A 51 2.49 2.70 -18.20
N ASN A 52 1.64 1.87 -18.82
CA ASN A 52 1.87 0.43 -18.99
C ASN A 52 1.25 -0.05 -20.32
N GLY A 53 2.10 -0.20 -21.35
CA GLY A 53 1.65 -0.47 -22.71
C GLY A 53 0.73 0.65 -23.21
N THR A 54 -0.47 0.32 -23.66
CA THR A 54 -1.48 1.29 -24.10
C THR A 54 -2.25 1.95 -22.95
N ASN A 55 -2.10 1.46 -21.72
CA ASN A 55 -2.81 2.00 -20.55
C ASN A 55 -2.02 3.15 -19.95
N VAL A 56 -2.69 4.28 -19.73
CA VAL A 56 -2.14 5.45 -19.05
C VAL A 56 -3.07 5.83 -17.90
N ALA A 57 -2.50 5.99 -16.72
CA ALA A 57 -3.18 6.44 -15.52
C ALA A 57 -2.62 7.79 -15.07
N CYS A 58 -3.50 8.71 -14.72
CA CYS A 58 -3.14 9.93 -14.02
C CYS A 58 -3.56 9.82 -12.56
N LEU A 59 -2.58 9.88 -11.66
CA LEU A 59 -2.75 9.87 -10.22
C LEU A 59 -2.63 11.29 -9.67
N VAL A 60 -3.62 11.68 -8.88
CA VAL A 60 -3.71 12.97 -8.22
C VAL A 60 -3.77 12.73 -6.72
N LYS A 61 -2.76 13.18 -5.99
CA LYS A 61 -2.64 12.93 -4.54
C LYS A 61 -2.89 14.17 -3.70
N GLU A 62 -3.44 13.94 -2.51
CA GLU A 62 -3.47 14.86 -1.37
C GLU A 62 -4.09 16.25 -1.64
N PHE A 63 -5.26 16.30 -2.29
CA PHE A 63 -5.96 17.55 -2.61
C PHE A 63 -7.22 17.79 -1.77
N TYR A 64 -7.60 19.05 -1.59
CA TYR A 64 -8.84 19.46 -0.91
C TYR A 64 -9.28 20.85 -1.39
N PRO A 65 -10.55 21.08 -1.78
CA PRO A 65 -11.76 20.24 -1.60
C PRO A 65 -11.89 19.14 -2.66
N LYS A 66 -13.00 18.38 -2.60
CA LYS A 66 -13.30 17.19 -3.44
C LYS A 66 -13.38 17.48 -4.95
N ASP A 67 -13.77 18.69 -5.33
CA ASP A 67 -13.98 19.07 -6.72
C ASP A 67 -12.64 19.12 -7.47
N VAL A 68 -12.47 18.23 -8.44
CA VAL A 68 -11.26 18.13 -9.28
C VAL A 68 -11.64 17.72 -10.70
N THR A 69 -11.00 18.33 -11.69
CA THR A 69 -11.16 17.95 -13.10
C THR A 69 -9.84 17.39 -13.61
N ILE A 70 -9.83 16.11 -13.98
CA ILE A 70 -8.64 15.41 -14.48
C ILE A 70 -8.81 15.19 -15.99
N SER A 71 -7.88 15.72 -16.77
CA SER A 71 -7.87 15.63 -18.23
C SER A 71 -6.63 14.89 -18.71
N LEU A 72 -6.81 13.78 -19.42
CA LEU A 72 -5.73 13.12 -20.16
C LEU A 72 -5.84 13.53 -21.62
N GLN A 73 -4.94 14.42 -22.06
CA GLN A 73 -4.91 14.94 -23.42
C GLN A 73 -4.02 14.08 -24.31
N SER A 74 -4.56 13.60 -25.43
CA SER A 74 -3.82 12.88 -26.47
C SER A 74 -4.62 12.89 -27.78
N SER A 75 -3.90 12.88 -28.91
CA SER A 75 -4.48 12.90 -30.26
C SER A 75 -5.17 11.59 -30.63
N LYS A 76 -4.81 10.46 -29.99
CA LYS A 76 -5.28 9.11 -30.34
C LYS A 76 -5.82 8.36 -29.12
N LYS A 77 -6.92 8.88 -28.58
CA LYS A 77 -7.69 8.25 -27.49
C LYS A 77 -8.49 7.05 -28.00
N ILE A 78 -8.38 5.92 -27.31
CA ILE A 78 -9.18 4.72 -27.57
C ILE A 78 -10.35 4.66 -26.59
N ILE A 79 -10.06 4.64 -25.29
CA ILE A 79 -11.05 4.55 -24.20
C ILE A 79 -10.58 5.43 -23.04
N GLU A 80 -11.48 6.08 -22.32
CA GLU A 80 -11.17 6.77 -21.07
C GLU A 80 -12.27 6.49 -20.06
N TYR A 81 -11.89 6.29 -18.81
CA TYR A 81 -12.79 5.93 -17.72
C TYR A 81 -13.03 7.13 -16.80
N GLU A 82 -14.17 7.11 -16.10
CA GLU A 82 -14.49 8.09 -15.06
C GLU A 82 -13.46 8.03 -13.92
N PRO A 83 -13.08 9.18 -13.33
CA PRO A 83 -12.11 9.22 -12.26
C PRO A 83 -12.66 8.60 -10.98
N ALA A 84 -11.87 7.75 -10.34
CA ALA A 84 -12.17 7.21 -9.02
C ALA A 84 -11.56 8.12 -7.95
N ILE A 85 -12.39 8.67 -7.06
CA ILE A 85 -11.97 9.54 -5.96
C ILE A 85 -12.10 8.80 -4.63
N VAL A 86 -11.05 8.83 -3.82
CA VAL A 86 -10.97 8.21 -2.50
C VAL A 86 -10.42 9.17 -1.45
N VAL A 87 -10.67 8.89 -0.18
CA VAL A 87 -10.10 9.65 0.94
C VAL A 87 -8.73 9.05 1.28
N SER A 88 -7.70 9.89 1.33
CA SER A 88 -6.36 9.50 1.78
C SER A 88 -6.33 9.27 3.29
N PRO A 89 -5.37 8.47 3.79
CA PRO A 89 -5.17 8.30 5.24
C PRO A 89 -4.92 9.63 5.99
N GLU A 90 -4.42 10.65 5.29
CA GLU A 90 -4.20 11.99 5.83
C GLU A 90 -5.49 12.83 5.94
N GLY A 91 -6.63 12.31 5.49
CA GLY A 91 -7.91 13.02 5.52
C GLY A 91 -8.10 14.01 4.35
N LYS A 92 -7.35 13.86 3.25
CA LYS A 92 -7.56 14.62 2.01
C LYS A 92 -8.18 13.71 0.94
N TYR A 93 -8.41 14.23 -0.26
CA TYR A 93 -8.84 13.42 -1.39
C TYR A 93 -7.65 13.00 -2.26
N SER A 94 -7.76 11.84 -2.89
CA SER A 94 -6.88 11.37 -3.94
C SER A 94 -7.72 10.77 -5.05
N ALA A 95 -7.27 10.88 -6.28
CA ALA A 95 -8.04 10.48 -7.44
C ALA A 95 -7.17 9.82 -8.49
N VAL A 96 -7.73 8.86 -9.22
CA VAL A 96 -7.08 8.21 -10.35
C VAL A 96 -8.01 8.21 -11.55
N LYS A 97 -7.51 8.67 -12.69
CA LYS A 97 -8.19 8.55 -13.98
C LYS A 97 -7.38 7.66 -14.90
N LEU A 98 -8.03 6.67 -15.51
CA LEU A 98 -7.40 5.68 -16.39
C LEU A 98 -7.91 5.87 -17.82
N GLY A 99 -7.04 5.65 -18.80
CA GLY A 99 -7.42 5.58 -20.20
C GLY A 99 -6.49 4.68 -21.01
N GLN A 100 -6.96 4.29 -22.19
CA GLN A 100 -6.21 3.55 -23.19
C GLN A 100 -5.95 4.45 -24.40
N TYR A 101 -4.69 4.51 -24.80
CA TYR A 101 -4.21 5.38 -25.86
C TYR A 101 -3.36 4.58 -26.84
N SER A 102 -3.50 4.89 -28.13
CA SER A 102 -2.68 4.26 -29.17
C SER A 102 -1.22 4.72 -29.10
N ASP A 103 -1.01 5.93 -28.59
CA ASP A 103 0.30 6.51 -28.35
C ASP A 103 0.34 6.97 -26.89
N PRO A 104 0.84 6.13 -25.97
CA PRO A 104 0.88 6.43 -24.54
C PRO A 104 1.92 7.51 -24.22
N ASP A 105 2.91 7.72 -25.09
CA ASP A 105 4.01 8.65 -24.82
C ASP A 105 3.62 10.12 -25.02
N SER A 106 2.71 10.39 -25.95
CA SER A 106 2.12 11.72 -26.15
C SER A 106 1.05 12.12 -25.14
N VAL A 107 0.67 11.23 -24.21
CA VAL A 107 -0.38 11.54 -23.23
C VAL A 107 0.14 12.51 -22.18
N THR A 108 -0.50 13.67 -22.09
CA THR A 108 -0.25 14.67 -21.04
C THR A 108 -1.41 14.67 -20.04
N CYS A 109 -1.09 14.64 -18.73
CA CYS A 109 -2.12 14.84 -17.70
C CYS A 109 -2.12 16.28 -17.20
N SER A 110 -3.31 16.88 -17.21
CA SER A 110 -3.59 18.18 -16.63
C SER A 110 -4.72 18.06 -15.62
N VAL A 111 -4.51 18.67 -14.45
CA VAL A 111 -5.47 18.64 -13.33
C VAL A 111 -5.87 20.05 -12.98
N GLU A 112 -7.16 20.35 -13.07
CA GLU A 112 -7.73 21.60 -12.60
C GLU A 112 -8.30 21.42 -11.20
N HIS A 113 -7.82 22.22 -10.26
CA HIS A 113 -8.26 22.22 -8.87
C HIS A 113 -8.17 23.64 -8.31
N ASN A 114 -9.22 24.12 -7.64
CA ASN A 114 -9.31 25.50 -7.14
C ASN A 114 -8.98 26.57 -8.20
N LYS A 115 -9.43 26.37 -9.46
CA LYS A 115 -9.15 27.24 -10.62
C LYS A 115 -7.67 27.38 -10.98
N LYS A 116 -6.83 26.46 -10.51
CA LYS A 116 -5.41 26.35 -10.86
C LYS A 116 -5.17 25.04 -11.59
N THR A 117 -4.30 25.09 -12.59
CA THR A 117 -3.93 23.91 -13.38
C THR A 117 -2.57 23.40 -12.93
N TRP A 118 -2.49 22.09 -12.75
CA TRP A 118 -1.29 21.36 -12.37
C TRP A 118 -0.93 20.36 -13.46
N HIS A 119 0.34 20.33 -13.85
CA HIS A 119 0.85 19.42 -14.87
C HIS A 119 1.72 18.33 -14.24
N SER A 120 1.79 17.17 -14.89
CA SER A 120 2.69 16.10 -14.45
C SER A 120 4.17 16.50 -14.52
N SER A 121 4.54 17.37 -15.47
CA SER A 121 5.90 17.91 -15.62
C SER A 121 6.39 18.71 -14.42
N ASP A 122 5.47 19.29 -13.64
CA ASP A 122 5.82 20.12 -12.48
C ASP A 122 6.43 19.29 -11.34
N PHE A 123 6.19 17.98 -11.37
CA PHE A 123 6.60 17.02 -10.34
C PHE A 123 7.60 15.98 -10.87
N GLU A 124 8.08 16.13 -12.11
CA GLU A 124 9.17 15.29 -12.61
C GLU A 124 10.46 15.56 -11.81
N PRO A 125 11.22 14.53 -11.43
CA PRO A 125 12.51 14.73 -10.81
C PRO A 125 13.41 15.54 -11.75
N LYS A 126 13.82 16.75 -11.34
CA LYS A 126 14.84 17.51 -12.06
C LYS A 126 16.10 16.65 -12.13
N LYS A 127 16.46 16.22 -13.34
CA LYS A 127 17.72 15.54 -13.61
C LYS A 127 18.83 16.59 -13.65
N ASP A 128 19.07 17.27 -12.54
CA ASP A 128 20.21 18.18 -12.40
C ASP A 128 21.48 17.33 -12.25
N ILE A 129 22.12 17.06 -13.39
CA ILE A 129 23.52 16.65 -13.44
C ILE A 129 24.33 17.92 -13.14
N SER A 130 24.60 18.19 -11.86
CA SER A 130 25.74 19.02 -11.48
C SER A 130 26.95 18.11 -11.28
N GLU A 131 27.66 17.89 -12.38
CA GLU A 131 29.07 17.55 -12.36
C GLU A 131 29.84 18.68 -11.69
N THR A 132 30.35 18.48 -10.46
CA THR A 132 31.62 19.08 -10.04
C THR A 132 32.22 18.22 -8.93
N THR A 133 32.96 17.17 -9.29
CA THR A 133 34.03 16.63 -8.44
C THR A 133 35.09 15.98 -9.34
N PRO A 134 36.40 16.28 -9.15
CA PRO A 134 37.45 15.94 -10.11
C PRO A 134 37.83 14.45 -10.15
N LYS A 135 38.14 14.01 -11.37
CA LYS A 135 38.77 12.76 -11.84
C LYS A 135 40.01 12.32 -11.02
N PRO A 136 40.26 11.00 -10.81
CA PRO A 136 41.14 10.17 -11.67
C PRO A 136 40.53 8.79 -12.03
N THR A 137 40.31 8.49 -13.32
CA THR A 137 41.15 7.61 -14.15
C THR A 137 41.02 6.12 -13.82
N GLU A 138 40.22 5.35 -14.60
CA GLU A 138 40.73 4.31 -15.53
C GLU A 138 39.59 3.73 -16.41
N SER A 139 39.97 3.37 -17.64
CA SER A 139 39.19 2.80 -18.77
C SER A 139 38.64 1.37 -18.47
N GLN A 140 37.65 0.75 -19.15
CA GLN A 140 37.37 0.60 -20.58
C GLN A 140 35.90 0.13 -20.83
N ASN A 141 35.27 0.71 -21.85
CA ASN A 141 34.42 0.15 -22.92
C ASN A 141 33.35 -0.97 -22.73
N THR A 142 32.12 -0.58 -23.10
CA THR A 142 31.19 -1.23 -24.07
C THR A 142 29.98 -2.04 -23.55
N THR A 143 28.83 -1.60 -24.09
CA THR A 143 27.52 -2.25 -24.37
C THR A 143 26.41 -2.31 -23.31
N GLU A 144 25.30 -1.66 -23.71
CA GLU A 144 23.88 -1.97 -23.42
C GLU A 144 23.39 -1.89 -21.98
N ILE A 145 22.83 -0.71 -21.63
CA ILE A 145 21.98 -0.55 -20.45
C ILE A 145 20.55 -0.87 -20.85
N GLN A 146 20.12 -2.12 -20.64
CA GLN A 146 18.72 -2.45 -20.46
C GLN A 146 18.24 -1.78 -19.16
N VAL A 147 17.44 -0.73 -19.29
CA VAL A 147 16.82 -0.04 -18.16
C VAL A 147 15.71 -0.95 -17.60
N SER A 148 16.04 -1.72 -16.57
CA SER A 148 15.04 -2.44 -15.77
C SER A 148 14.27 -1.43 -14.93
N ALA A 149 12.95 -1.35 -15.15
CA ALA A 149 12.06 -0.54 -14.35
C ALA A 149 12.04 -1.08 -12.90
N THR A 150 12.73 -0.41 -11.99
CA THR A 150 12.70 -0.73 -10.56
C THR A 150 11.60 0.07 -9.88
N CYS A 151 10.48 -0.59 -9.58
CA CYS A 151 9.52 -0.10 -8.59
C CYS A 151 10.21 -0.08 -7.22
N TYR A 152 10.31 1.09 -6.59
CA TYR A 152 10.83 1.20 -5.23
C TYR A 152 9.77 0.75 -4.23
N GLU A 153 9.89 -0.49 -3.76
CA GLU A 153 9.29 -0.93 -2.52
C GLU A 153 9.95 -0.14 -1.37
N PRO A 154 9.20 0.44 -0.41
CA PRO A 154 9.81 1.00 0.78
C PRO A 154 10.46 -0.14 1.53
N GLN A 155 11.78 -0.27 1.38
CA GLN A 155 12.58 -1.07 2.29
C GLN A 155 12.51 -0.39 3.65
N VAL A 156 11.50 -0.74 4.44
CA VAL A 156 11.67 -0.76 5.90
C VAL A 156 12.89 -1.62 6.08
N GLN A 157 14.05 -1.02 6.35
CA GLN A 157 15.25 -1.80 6.59
C GLN A 157 14.92 -2.72 7.78
N PRO A 158 14.75 -4.04 7.60
CA PRO A 158 14.89 -4.90 8.75
C PRO A 158 16.35 -4.70 9.12
N GLY A 159 16.59 -3.99 10.24
CA GLY A 159 17.92 -3.45 10.57
C GLY A 159 18.97 -4.47 10.17
N LYS A 160 19.84 -4.11 9.22
CA LYS A 160 20.81 -5.04 8.60
C LYS A 160 21.86 -5.39 9.65
N VAL A 161 21.45 -6.20 10.61
CA VAL A 161 22.33 -6.83 11.57
C VAL A 161 23.03 -7.91 10.78
N ASN A 162 24.31 -7.66 10.50
CA ASN A 162 25.15 -8.67 9.88
C ASN A 162 25.06 -9.92 10.75
N MET A 163 24.45 -11.00 10.25
CA MET A 163 24.22 -12.23 11.03
C MET A 163 25.53 -12.80 11.59
N MET A 164 26.64 -12.50 10.90
CA MET A 164 28.01 -12.80 11.32
C MET A 164 28.49 -11.97 12.52
N SER A 165 27.96 -10.76 12.71
CA SER A 165 28.27 -9.90 13.86
C SER A 165 27.57 -10.38 15.15
N LEU A 166 26.32 -10.87 15.04
CA LEU A 166 25.59 -11.42 16.19
C LEU A 166 26.22 -12.71 16.72
N SER A 167 26.68 -13.60 15.83
CA SER A 167 27.37 -14.82 16.25
C SER A 167 28.72 -14.53 16.92
N VAL A 168 29.50 -13.57 16.39
CA VAL A 168 30.77 -13.15 17.00
C VAL A 168 30.55 -12.51 18.37
N LEU A 169 29.52 -11.68 18.53
CA LEU A 169 29.20 -11.06 19.82
C LEU A 169 28.75 -12.11 20.86
N GLY A 170 27.91 -13.06 20.44
CA GLY A 170 27.48 -14.18 21.30
C GLY A 170 28.66 -15.06 21.73
N LEU A 171 29.57 -15.37 20.81
CA LEU A 171 30.74 -16.19 21.08
C LEU A 171 31.69 -15.51 22.09
N ARG A 172 31.91 -14.19 21.97
CA ARG A 172 32.72 -13.41 22.94
C ARG A 172 32.12 -13.42 24.35
N MET A 173 30.80 -13.31 24.45
CA MET A 173 30.11 -13.38 25.74
C MET A 173 30.24 -14.78 26.37
N LEU A 174 30.13 -15.84 25.56
CA LEU A 174 30.28 -17.22 26.02
C LEU A 174 31.72 -17.51 26.48
N PHE A 175 32.73 -17.06 25.75
CA PHE A 175 34.12 -17.20 26.17
C PHE A 175 34.40 -16.47 27.48
N ALA A 176 33.93 -15.22 27.64
CA ALA A 176 34.09 -14.48 28.89
C ALA A 176 33.42 -15.18 30.08
N LYS A 177 32.19 -15.69 29.90
CA LYS A 177 31.50 -16.47 30.93
C LYS A 177 32.22 -17.76 31.29
N SER A 178 32.73 -18.50 30.30
CA SER A 178 33.46 -19.75 30.52
C SER A 178 34.76 -19.52 31.30
N VAL A 179 35.53 -18.49 30.93
CA VAL A 179 36.76 -18.11 31.66
C VAL A 179 36.44 -17.71 33.10
N ALA A 180 35.40 -16.89 33.33
CA ALA A 180 35.03 -16.47 34.67
C ALA A 180 34.58 -17.65 35.55
N VAL A 181 33.81 -18.59 35.01
CA VAL A 181 33.36 -19.79 35.74
C VAL A 181 34.54 -20.71 36.04
N ASN A 182 35.42 -20.97 35.06
CA ASN A 182 36.62 -21.77 35.27
C ASN A 182 37.58 -21.13 36.28
N PHE A 183 37.69 -19.79 36.28
CA PHE A 183 38.47 -19.06 37.27
C PHE A 183 37.83 -19.13 38.67
N LEU A 184 36.51 -18.97 38.77
CA LEU A 184 35.77 -19.13 40.02
C LEU A 184 35.93 -20.53 40.61
N PHE A 185 35.83 -21.58 39.79
CA PHE A 185 36.04 -22.96 40.23
C PHE A 185 37.49 -23.21 40.66
N THR A 186 38.46 -22.68 39.92
CA THR A 186 39.87 -22.73 40.31
C THR A 186 40.09 -22.03 41.64
N ALA A 187 39.61 -20.79 41.80
CA ALA A 187 39.73 -20.04 43.06
C ALA A 187 39.03 -20.78 44.21
N LYS A 188 37.84 -21.35 44.00
CA LYS A 188 37.13 -22.13 45.02
C LYS A 188 37.91 -23.39 45.43
N LEU A 189 38.62 -24.05 44.52
CA LEU A 189 39.50 -25.19 44.84
C LEU A 189 40.80 -24.79 45.55
N PHE A 190 41.22 -23.53 45.44
CA PHE A 190 42.44 -23.03 46.07
C PHE A 190 42.21 -22.36 47.43
N PHE A 191 41.02 -21.79 47.67
CA PHE A 191 40.68 -21.05 48.91
C PHE A 191 39.76 -21.83 49.87
N PHE A 192 39.31 -23.04 49.52
CA PHE A 192 38.60 -24.00 50.37
C PHE A 192 39.28 -25.37 50.25
#